data_AF-A0A7X5VQ24-F1
#
_entry.id   AF-A0A7X5VQ24-F1
#
_cell.length_a   1.000
_cell.length_b   1.000
_cell.length_c   1.000
_cell.angle_alpha   90.00
_cell.angle_beta   90.00
_cell.angle_gamma   90.00
#
_symmetry.space_group_name_H-M   'P 1'
#
loop_
_entity.id
_entity.type
_entity.pdbx_description
1 polymer ?
#
loop_
_entity_poly.entity_id
_entity_poly.type
_entity_poly.pdbx_seq_one_letter_code
_entity_poly.pdbx_strand_id
1 'polypeptide(L)'
;VDESGAATESWPHNPNGSPGGVAGVCDPSGRLFGLMPHPDAFLYAFHHPRWERRQADEELPAEGDGLKIFRNGVDAAAALFAG
;
A
#
# COMPACT_ATOMS: atom_id res chain seq x y z
N VAL A 1 -1.73 11.24 -4.39
CA VAL A 1 -0.93 12.15 -5.25
C VAL A 1 -1.76 12.50 -6.47
N ASP A 2 -1.55 13.68 -7.05
CA ASP A 2 -2.18 14.04 -8.32
C ASP A 2 -1.52 13.31 -9.50
N GLU A 3 -1.96 13.61 -10.73
CA GLU A 3 -1.44 12.99 -11.96
C GLU A 3 0.05 13.28 -12.22
N SER A 4 0.58 14.37 -11.66
CA SER A 4 2.01 14.71 -11.75
C SER A 4 2.87 13.99 -10.69
N GLY A 5 2.23 13.27 -9.76
CA GLY A 5 2.88 12.62 -8.63
C GLY A 5 3.07 13.54 -7.42
N ALA A 6 2.55 14.77 -7.44
CA ALA A 6 2.64 15.69 -6.31
C ALA A 6 1.64 15.32 -5.20
N ALA A 7 2.01 15.61 -3.96
CA ALA A 7 1.08 15.52 -2.83
C ALA A 7 -0.11 16.47 -3.07
N THR A 8 -1.33 16.01 -2.77
CA THR A 8 -2.54 16.76 -3.07
C THR A 8 -3.59 16.53 -1.98
N GLU A 9 -4.44 17.54 -1.79
CA GLU A 9 -5.61 17.52 -0.92
C GLU A 9 -6.92 17.47 -1.74
N SER A 10 -6.81 17.49 -3.07
CA SER A 10 -7.95 17.55 -3.96
C SER A 10 -8.57 16.17 -4.20
N TRP A 11 -9.90 16.12 -4.14
CA TRP A 11 -10.69 14.97 -4.60
C TRP A 11 -10.56 14.81 -6.13
N PRO A 12 -10.52 13.58 -6.68
CA PRO A 12 -10.56 12.28 -6.00
C PRO A 12 -9.20 11.74 -5.57
N HIS A 13 -8.10 12.40 -5.94
CA HIS A 13 -6.73 11.95 -5.68
C HIS A 13 -6.37 11.87 -4.19
N ASN A 14 -7.06 12.66 -3.37
CA ASN A 14 -7.08 12.53 -1.92
C ASN A 14 -8.54 12.31 -1.48
N PRO A 15 -8.92 11.07 -1.15
CA PRO A 15 -10.32 10.73 -0.90
C PRO A 15 -10.84 11.17 0.48
N ASN A 16 -9.96 11.46 1.43
CA ASN A 16 -10.34 11.82 2.80
C ASN A 16 -9.98 13.26 3.17
N GLY A 17 -9.32 14.00 2.27
CA GLY A 17 -8.89 15.37 2.49
C GLY A 17 -7.75 15.52 3.51
N SER A 18 -6.99 14.45 3.78
CA SER A 18 -5.87 14.53 4.73
C SER A 18 -4.88 15.64 4.35
N PRO A 19 -4.50 16.54 5.27
CA PRO A 19 -3.52 17.59 5.01
C PRO A 19 -2.21 17.04 4.45
N GLY A 20 -1.64 17.74 3.46
CA GLY A 20 -0.42 17.33 2.77
C GLY A 20 -0.53 15.99 2.02
N GLY A 21 -1.74 15.46 1.82
CA GLY A 21 -1.94 14.16 1.18
C GLY A 21 -1.45 12.96 2.01
N VAL A 22 -1.32 13.11 3.33
CA VAL A 22 -0.82 12.05 4.21
C VAL A 22 -1.75 10.85 4.23
N ALA A 23 -1.22 9.69 3.82
CA ALA A 23 -1.93 8.42 3.81
C ALA A 23 -1.45 7.42 4.89
N GLY A 24 -0.30 7.67 5.52
CA GLY A 24 0.24 6.84 6.60
C GLY A 24 1.32 7.56 7.40
N VAL A 25 1.58 7.07 8.62
CA VAL A 25 2.52 7.65 9.59
C VAL A 25 3.25 6.56 10.36
N CYS A 26 4.51 6.81 10.72
CA CYS A 26 5.27 5.94 11.63
C CYS A 26 5.61 6.66 12.93
N ASP A 27 5.80 5.90 14.01
CA ASP A 27 6.52 6.42 15.17
C ASP A 27 8.02 6.65 14.83
N PRO A 28 8.75 7.45 15.63
CA PRO A 28 10.16 7.74 15.36
C PRO A 28 11.08 6.50 15.34
N SER A 29 10.70 5.41 16.00
CA SER A 29 11.46 4.14 15.94
C SER A 29 11.19 3.33 14.68
N GLY A 30 10.15 3.68 13.90
CA GLY A 30 9.74 2.97 12.69
C GLY A 30 9.09 1.61 12.94
N ARG A 31 8.71 1.30 14.18
CA ARG A 31 8.14 -0.01 14.58
C ARG A 31 6.63 -0.03 14.58
N LEU A 32 6.01 1.14 14.76
CA LEU A 32 4.57 1.33 14.66
C LEU A 32 4.27 2.10 13.39
N PHE A 33 3.54 1.48 12.47
CA PHE A 33 3.13 2.07 11.20
C PHE A 33 1.60 2.06 11.08
N GLY A 34 1.01 3.24 10.97
CA GLY A 34 -0.42 3.43 10.70
C GLY A 34 -0.65 3.84 9.25
N LEU A 35 -1.66 3.25 8.61
CA LEU A 35 -1.95 3.46 7.19
C LEU A 35 -3.47 3.50 6.96
N MET A 36 -3.95 4.45 6.14
CA MET A 36 -5.35 4.56 5.74
C MET A 36 -5.73 3.68 4.55
N PRO A 37 -4.88 3.51 3.51
CA PRO A 37 -5.05 2.41 2.56
C PRO A 37 -5.09 1.05 3.30
N HIS A 38 -5.87 0.11 2.78
CA HIS A 38 -6.08 -1.23 3.36
C HIS A 38 -5.24 -2.27 2.58
N PRO A 39 -3.92 -2.41 2.85
CA PRO A 39 -3.04 -3.29 2.07
C PRO A 39 -3.45 -4.77 2.20
N ASP A 40 -4.08 -5.16 3.30
CA ASP A 40 -4.66 -6.48 3.51
C ASP A 40 -5.89 -6.76 2.63
N ALA A 41 -6.55 -5.73 2.09
CA ALA A 41 -7.56 -5.93 1.05
C ALA A 41 -6.92 -6.23 -0.31
N PHE A 42 -5.58 -6.21 -0.42
CA PHE A 42 -4.85 -6.31 -1.69
C PHE A 42 -3.68 -7.30 -1.62
N LEU A 43 -3.84 -8.41 -0.89
CA LEU A 43 -2.81 -9.46 -0.74
C LEU A 43 -2.67 -10.36 -1.97
N TYR A 44 -3.79 -10.71 -2.60
CA TYR A 44 -3.84 -11.63 -3.73
C TYR A 44 -4.17 -10.89 -5.02
N ALA A 45 -3.70 -11.42 -6.15
CA ALA A 45 -3.91 -10.78 -7.44
C ALA A 45 -5.39 -10.58 -7.81
N PHE A 46 -6.25 -11.54 -7.43
CA PHE A 46 -7.69 -11.48 -7.67
C PHE A 46 -8.43 -10.48 -6.77
N HIS A 47 -7.78 -9.86 -5.79
CA HIS A 47 -8.37 -8.74 -5.05
C HIS A 47 -8.38 -7.43 -5.86
N HIS A 48 -7.63 -7.36 -6.96
CA HIS A 48 -7.64 -6.17 -7.80
C HIS A 48 -9.05 -5.92 -8.39
N PRO A 49 -9.62 -4.69 -8.34
CA PRO A 49 -10.98 -4.42 -8.83
C PRO A 49 -11.22 -4.76 -10.30
N ARG A 50 -10.15 -4.87 -11.09
CA ARG A 50 -10.17 -5.27 -12.50
C ARG A 50 -9.49 -6.62 -12.77
N TRP A 51 -9.46 -7.53 -11.80
CA TRP A 51 -8.69 -8.77 -11.89
C TRP A 51 -9.11 -9.64 -13.10
N GLU A 52 -10.41 -9.75 -13.40
CA GLU A 52 -10.90 -10.53 -14.54
C GLU A 52 -10.34 -10.00 -15.86
N ARG A 53 -10.38 -8.67 -16.05
CA ARG A 53 -9.82 -8.01 -17.25
C ARG A 53 -8.32 -8.24 -17.34
N ARG A 54 -7.60 -8.00 -16.24
CA ARG A 54 -6.15 -8.20 -16.19
C ARG A 54 -5.75 -9.66 -16.44
N GLN A 55 -6.58 -10.61 -16.03
CA GLN A 55 -6.37 -12.02 -16.34
C GLN A 55 -6.56 -12.31 -17.82
N ALA A 56 -7.64 -11.79 -18.42
CA ALA A 56 -7.91 -11.94 -19.85
C ALA A 56 -6.83 -11.31 -20.73
N ASP A 57 -6.25 -10.20 -20.28
CA ASP A 57 -5.16 -9.49 -20.95
C ASP A 57 -3.77 -10.12 -20.64
N GLU A 58 -3.70 -11.22 -19.88
CA GLU A 58 -2.45 -11.85 -19.41
C GLU A 58 -1.51 -10.91 -18.60
N GLU A 59 -2.09 -9.88 -17.99
CA GLU A 59 -1.41 -8.83 -17.19
C GLU A 59 -1.67 -8.98 -15.68
N LEU A 60 -2.32 -10.06 -15.24
CA LEU A 60 -2.58 -10.28 -13.82
C LEU A 60 -1.26 -10.64 -13.11
N PRO A 61 -0.80 -9.85 -12.12
CA PRO A 61 0.42 -10.17 -11.40
C PRO A 61 0.26 -11.45 -10.58
N ALA A 62 1.36 -12.08 -10.18
CA ALA A 62 1.32 -13.27 -9.33
C ALA A 62 0.77 -12.99 -7.91
N GLU A 63 0.94 -11.75 -7.43
CA GLU A 63 0.57 -11.32 -6.09
C GLU A 63 -0.05 -9.92 -6.10
N GLY A 64 -0.75 -9.57 -5.02
CA GLY A 64 -1.27 -8.22 -4.85
C GLY A 64 -0.23 -7.29 -4.20
N ASP A 65 -0.25 -6.01 -4.57
CA ASP A 65 0.73 -5.01 -4.13
C ASP A 65 0.77 -4.83 -2.60
N GLY A 66 -0.34 -5.10 -1.92
CA GLY A 66 -0.44 -4.98 -0.47
C GLY A 66 0.44 -5.96 0.30
N LEU A 67 0.76 -7.12 -0.29
CA LEU A 67 1.57 -8.16 0.34
C LEU A 67 2.99 -7.67 0.70
N LYS A 68 3.52 -6.71 -0.07
CA LYS A 68 4.83 -6.10 0.17
C LYS A 68 4.95 -5.46 1.57
N ILE A 69 3.88 -4.85 2.08
CA ILE A 69 3.88 -4.22 3.41
C ILE A 69 4.09 -5.27 4.51
N PHE A 70 3.41 -6.42 4.40
CA PHE A 70 3.50 -7.48 5.39
C PHE A 70 4.85 -8.20 5.35
N ARG A 71 5.38 -8.46 4.15
CA ARG A 71 6.74 -9.03 4.00
C ARG A 71 7.80 -8.13 4.62
N ASN A 72 7.76 -6.84 4.33
CA ASN A 72 8.68 -5.87 4.93
C ASN A 72 8.57 -5.85 6.46
N GLY A 73 7.35 -6.01 7.02
CA GLY A 73 7.14 -6.10 8.46
C GLY A 73 7.79 -7.35 9.08
N VAL A 74 7.66 -8.51 8.42
CA VAL A 74 8.32 -9.76 8.83
C VAL A 74 9.84 -9.63 8.76
N ASP A 75 10.37 -9.09 7.67
CA ASP A 75 11.81 -8.89 7.48
C ASP A 75 12.39 -7.95 8.53
N ALA A 76 11.70 -6.83 8.80
CA ALA A 76 12.09 -5.89 9.85
C ALA A 76 12.07 -6.53 11.24
N ALA A 77 11.06 -7.36 11.54
CA ALA A 77 10.99 -8.09 12.80
C ALA A 77 12.11 -9.13 12.93
N ALA A 78 12.40 -9.89 11.86
CA ALA A 78 13.46 -10.89 11.85
C ALA A 78 14.85 -10.26 12.06
N ALA A 79 15.10 -9.10 11.46
CA ALA A 79 16.35 -8.37 11.60
C ALA A 79 16.66 -7.96 13.05
N LEU A 80 15.63 -7.75 13.90
CA LEU A 80 15.82 -7.43 15.31
C LEU A 80 16.42 -8.58 16.13
N PHE A 81 16.31 -9.82 15.65
CA PHE A 81 16.80 -11.01 16.33
C PHE A 81 18.06 -11.61 15.69
N ALA A 82 18.56 -11.00 14.61
CA ALA A 82 19.73 -11.47 13.87
C ALA A 82 21.06 -10.82 14.34
N GLY A 83 21.01 -9.95 15.35
CA GLY A 83 22.18 -9.34 16.01
C GLY A 83 22.25 -9.69 17.49
#